data_AF-A0A971FMF1-F1
#
_entry.id   AF-A0A971FMF1-F1
#
_cell.length_a   1.000
_cell.length_b   1.000
_cell.length_c   1.000
_cell.angle_alpha   90.00
_cell.angle_beta   90.00
_cell.angle_gamma   90.00
#
_symmetry.space_group_name_H-M   'P 1'
#
loop_
_entity.id
_entity.type
_entity.pdbx_description
1 polymer ?
#
loop_
_entity_poly.entity_id
_entity_poly.type
_entity_poly.pdbx_seq_one_letter_code
_entity_poly.pdbx_strand_id
1 'polypeptide(L)'
;MILVSDQLTKIALNCLDYQIDEDGYVTFYRFTETQRSFYASNSFFKLMSQCSSGVCLAFETDGNEVTLDCQTLDLNRQVLAQIKGELSVAEILQKLGETVKKVNQAKSRIDFIQHFDLYVDDHYLDSVRLSEGTVSFCLDNPDRHPVQVKIYFPLYKPLSIRSLSSNGDIKPIRQEKPLYYAFGDSITQGFVAGKPSFCYVAQLAGLLGVTAL
;
A
#
# COMPACT_ATOMS: atom_id res chain seq x y z
N MET A 1 19.54 -5.23 -10.58
CA MET A 1 18.50 -6.04 -11.25
C MET A 1 17.21 -5.21 -11.42
N ILE A 2 16.37 -5.51 -12.43
CA ILE A 2 15.04 -4.89 -12.61
C ILE A 2 13.99 -6.00 -12.69
N LEU A 3 12.88 -5.83 -11.97
CA LEU A 3 11.69 -6.67 -12.02
C LEU A 3 10.53 -5.91 -12.67
N VAL A 4 9.79 -6.58 -13.54
CA VAL A 4 8.60 -6.06 -14.22
C VAL A 4 7.47 -7.10 -14.25
N SER A 5 6.23 -6.64 -14.37
CA SER A 5 5.06 -7.49 -14.66
C SER A 5 4.97 -8.73 -13.76
N ASP A 6 4.93 -9.95 -14.33
CA ASP A 6 4.85 -11.22 -13.59
C ASP A 6 6.03 -11.48 -12.63
N GLN A 7 7.14 -10.75 -12.73
CA GLN A 7 8.22 -10.85 -11.75
C GLN A 7 7.87 -10.12 -10.45
N LEU A 8 7.11 -9.01 -10.53
CA LEU A 8 6.65 -8.26 -9.35
C LEU A 8 5.68 -9.10 -8.52
N THR A 9 4.85 -9.94 -9.16
CA THR A 9 3.85 -10.76 -8.47
C THR A 9 4.49 -11.82 -7.56
N LYS A 10 5.74 -12.23 -7.87
CA LYS A 10 6.49 -13.21 -7.07
C LYS A 10 7.01 -12.64 -5.75
N ILE A 11 7.05 -11.33 -5.61
CA ILE A 11 7.52 -10.63 -4.42
C ILE A 11 6.38 -9.86 -3.72
N ALA A 12 5.17 -9.88 -4.26
CA ALA A 12 4.01 -9.24 -3.65
C ALA A 12 3.43 -10.13 -2.55
N LEU A 13 3.14 -9.52 -1.40
CA LEU A 13 2.47 -10.16 -0.26
C LEU A 13 1.20 -9.39 0.09
N ASN A 14 0.33 -10.05 0.86
CA ASN A 14 -0.91 -9.48 1.39
C ASN A 14 -1.89 -8.98 0.30
N CYS A 15 -1.88 -9.64 -0.86
CA CYS A 15 -2.85 -9.43 -1.93
C CYS A 15 -3.51 -10.76 -2.34
N LEU A 16 -4.79 -10.71 -2.70
CA LEU A 16 -5.56 -11.85 -3.20
C LEU A 16 -5.55 -11.95 -4.72
N ASP A 17 -5.35 -10.83 -5.40
CA ASP A 17 -5.50 -10.73 -6.85
C ASP A 17 -4.61 -9.61 -7.39
N TYR A 18 -4.34 -9.64 -8.69
CA TYR A 18 -3.59 -8.59 -9.37
C TYR A 18 -4.07 -8.43 -10.81
N GLN A 19 -3.85 -7.26 -11.38
CA GLN A 19 -4.10 -6.98 -12.79
C GLN A 19 -2.88 -6.31 -13.41
N ILE A 20 -2.51 -6.73 -14.60
CA ILE A 20 -1.47 -6.12 -15.42
C ILE A 20 -2.17 -5.40 -16.58
N ASP A 21 -1.88 -4.11 -16.77
CA ASP A 21 -2.40 -3.36 -17.92
C ASP A 21 -1.48 -3.44 -19.16
N GLU A 22 -1.92 -2.84 -20.26
CA GLU A 22 -1.20 -2.86 -21.55
C GLU A 22 0.15 -2.13 -21.48
N ASP A 23 0.31 -1.17 -20.56
CA ASP A 23 1.54 -0.40 -20.34
C ASP A 23 2.51 -1.12 -19.37
N GLY A 24 2.11 -2.28 -18.85
CA GLY A 24 2.90 -3.14 -17.98
C GLY A 24 2.82 -2.77 -16.49
N TYR A 25 1.91 -1.89 -16.09
CA TYR A 25 1.68 -1.61 -14.67
C TYR A 25 0.90 -2.74 -14.01
N VAL A 26 1.34 -3.12 -12.82
CA VAL A 26 0.71 -4.14 -11.97
C VAL A 26 -0.03 -3.46 -10.84
N THR A 27 -1.34 -3.70 -10.73
CA THR A 27 -2.16 -3.28 -9.59
C THR A 27 -2.46 -4.48 -8.72
N PHE A 28 -2.11 -4.40 -7.44
CA PHE A 28 -2.34 -5.47 -6.47
C PHE A 28 -3.59 -5.18 -5.63
N TYR A 29 -4.47 -6.17 -5.50
CA TYR A 29 -5.75 -6.05 -4.83
C TYR A 29 -5.85 -6.98 -3.62
N ARG A 30 -6.48 -6.48 -2.57
CA ARG A 30 -6.80 -7.23 -1.34
C ARG A 30 -8.08 -8.04 -1.44
N PHE A 31 -8.82 -7.81 -2.51
CA PHE A 31 -10.11 -8.41 -2.80
C PHE A 31 -10.03 -9.16 -4.13
N THR A 32 -10.79 -10.24 -4.29
CA THR A 32 -10.95 -10.92 -5.57
C THR A 32 -11.77 -10.06 -6.55
N GLU A 33 -11.72 -10.38 -7.85
CA GLU A 33 -12.55 -9.70 -8.85
C GLU A 33 -14.05 -9.72 -8.51
N THR A 34 -14.56 -10.85 -8.01
CA THR A 34 -15.97 -10.98 -7.59
C THR A 34 -16.30 -10.03 -6.44
N GLN A 35 -15.42 -9.93 -5.43
CA GLN A 35 -15.61 -9.00 -4.31
C GLN A 35 -15.55 -7.53 -4.77
N ARG A 36 -14.59 -7.18 -5.64
CA ARG A 36 -14.50 -5.82 -6.20
C ARG A 36 -15.74 -5.46 -7.01
N SER A 37 -16.26 -6.40 -7.80
CA SER A 37 -17.50 -6.21 -8.58
C SER A 37 -18.71 -6.00 -7.67
N PHE A 38 -18.80 -6.72 -6.55
CA PHE A 38 -19.85 -6.51 -5.56
C PHE A 38 -19.77 -5.11 -4.93
N TYR A 39 -18.58 -4.67 -4.53
CA TYR A 39 -18.35 -3.33 -3.97
C TYR A 39 -18.54 -2.20 -4.98
N ALA A 40 -18.47 -2.48 -6.28
CA ALA A 40 -18.62 -1.49 -7.33
C ALA A 40 -20.00 -0.80 -7.36
N SER A 41 -21.00 -1.40 -6.71
CA SER A 41 -22.34 -0.82 -6.53
C SER A 41 -22.34 0.45 -5.66
N ASN A 42 -21.33 0.62 -4.79
CA ASN A 42 -21.12 1.83 -4.00
C ASN A 42 -19.77 2.46 -4.38
N SER A 43 -19.78 3.71 -4.85
CA SER A 43 -18.57 4.36 -5.36
C SER A 43 -17.44 4.49 -4.33
N PHE A 44 -17.76 4.63 -3.03
CA PHE A 44 -16.77 4.68 -1.97
C PHE A 44 -16.17 3.29 -1.69
N PHE A 45 -17.00 2.24 -1.60
CA PHE A 45 -16.49 0.88 -1.44
C PHE A 45 -15.71 0.40 -2.67
N LYS A 46 -16.14 0.79 -3.87
CA LYS A 46 -15.37 0.61 -5.10
C LYS A 46 -13.96 1.16 -4.93
N LEU A 47 -13.84 2.42 -4.53
CA LEU A 47 -12.54 3.08 -4.34
C LEU A 47 -11.70 2.36 -3.28
N MET A 48 -12.26 2.06 -2.10
CA MET A 48 -11.53 1.39 -1.02
C MET A 48 -11.09 -0.03 -1.39
N SER A 49 -11.89 -0.73 -2.21
CA SER A 49 -11.55 -2.06 -2.74
C SER A 49 -10.39 -2.05 -3.75
N GLN A 50 -10.06 -0.87 -4.30
CA GLN A 50 -8.92 -0.65 -5.19
C GLN A 50 -7.67 -0.15 -4.44
N CYS A 51 -7.77 0.22 -3.17
CA CYS A 51 -6.64 0.65 -2.37
C CYS A 51 -5.83 -0.53 -1.82
N SER A 52 -4.51 -0.32 -1.71
CA SER A 52 -3.51 -1.33 -1.40
C SER A 52 -3.13 -1.41 0.09
N SER A 53 -4.03 -1.02 1.00
CA SER A 53 -3.76 -1.02 2.46
C SER A 53 -3.27 -2.37 3.00
N GLY A 54 -2.02 -2.44 3.44
CA GLY A 54 -1.43 -3.67 3.97
C GLY A 54 -0.75 -4.55 2.91
N VAL A 55 -0.95 -4.28 1.61
CA VAL A 55 -0.15 -4.89 0.53
C VAL A 55 1.30 -4.43 0.68
N CYS A 56 2.24 -5.33 0.42
CA CYS A 56 3.66 -4.98 0.41
C CYS A 56 4.43 -5.77 -0.65
N LEU A 57 5.60 -5.26 -1.03
CA LEU A 57 6.62 -6.03 -1.74
C LEU A 57 7.66 -6.52 -0.72
N ALA A 58 8.03 -7.80 -0.78
CA ALA A 58 9.00 -8.41 0.10
C ALA A 58 10.01 -9.27 -0.69
N PHE A 59 11.30 -8.98 -0.53
CA PHE A 59 12.37 -9.62 -1.30
C PHE A 59 13.71 -9.53 -0.56
N GLU A 60 14.63 -10.43 -0.89
CA GLU A 60 16.04 -10.34 -0.49
C GLU A 60 16.81 -9.56 -1.56
N THR A 61 17.74 -8.72 -1.14
CA THR A 61 18.71 -8.07 -2.02
C THR A 61 20.06 -7.88 -1.32
N ASP A 62 21.14 -7.83 -2.09
CA ASP A 62 22.46 -7.37 -1.65
C ASP A 62 22.73 -5.90 -2.06
N GLY A 63 21.73 -5.23 -2.65
CA GLY A 63 21.79 -3.82 -3.00
C GLY A 63 21.69 -2.92 -1.77
N ASN A 64 22.00 -1.63 -1.97
CA ASN A 64 21.81 -0.59 -0.97
C ASN A 64 20.82 0.50 -1.41
N GLU A 65 20.34 0.41 -2.65
CA GLU A 65 19.31 1.27 -3.21
C GLU A 65 18.27 0.41 -3.92
N VAL A 66 17.01 0.78 -3.74
CA VAL A 66 15.85 0.25 -4.47
C VAL A 66 15.06 1.42 -5.03
N THR A 67 14.54 1.29 -6.25
CA THR A 67 13.59 2.24 -6.81
C THR A 67 12.33 1.55 -7.28
N LEU A 68 11.20 2.25 -7.15
CA LEU A 68 9.90 1.86 -7.69
C LEU A 68 9.48 2.87 -8.73
N ASP A 69 9.05 2.40 -9.90
CA ASP A 69 8.30 3.23 -10.84
C ASP A 69 6.81 2.96 -10.65
N CYS A 70 6.05 3.97 -10.24
CA CYS A 70 4.66 3.79 -9.84
C CYS A 70 3.76 4.93 -10.31
N GLN A 71 2.48 4.62 -10.49
CA GLN A 71 1.45 5.60 -10.78
C GLN A 71 0.27 5.42 -9.84
N THR A 72 -0.47 6.49 -9.67
CA THR A 72 -1.67 6.46 -8.84
C THR A 72 -2.88 6.67 -9.71
N LEU A 73 -4.02 6.08 -9.33
CA LEU A 73 -5.24 6.41 -10.03
C LEU A 73 -5.60 7.87 -9.74
N ASP A 74 -5.63 8.66 -10.80
CA ASP A 74 -5.99 10.06 -10.71
C ASP A 74 -7.51 10.14 -10.44
N LEU A 75 -7.86 10.49 -9.20
CA LEU A 75 -9.25 10.64 -8.78
C LEU A 75 -9.79 11.95 -9.35
N ASN A 76 -10.03 11.95 -10.66
CA ASN A 76 -10.51 13.12 -11.39
C ASN A 76 -11.80 13.65 -10.77
N ARG A 77 -12.05 14.97 -10.90
CA ARG A 77 -13.27 15.64 -10.41
C ARG A 77 -14.58 14.93 -10.82
N GLN A 78 -14.59 14.19 -11.93
CA GLN A 78 -15.73 13.41 -12.41
C GLN A 78 -15.99 12.12 -11.60
N VAL A 79 -14.93 11.40 -11.17
CA VAL A 79 -15.05 10.26 -10.25
C VAL A 79 -15.50 10.76 -8.88
N LEU A 80 -14.95 11.88 -8.42
CA LEU A 80 -15.39 12.59 -7.21
C LEU A 80 -16.85 13.07 -7.31
N ALA A 81 -17.32 13.44 -8.50
CA ALA A 81 -18.70 13.85 -8.75
C ALA A 81 -19.67 12.67 -8.85
N GLN A 82 -19.25 11.51 -9.37
CA GLN A 82 -20.05 10.27 -9.39
C GLN A 82 -20.20 9.60 -8.02
N ILE A 83 -19.35 9.97 -7.04
CA ILE A 83 -19.53 9.60 -5.63
C ILE A 83 -20.64 10.45 -4.95
N LYS A 84 -21.25 11.45 -5.64
CA LYS A 84 -22.38 12.24 -5.12
C LYS A 84 -23.73 11.51 -5.25
N GLY A 85 -23.86 10.39 -4.55
CA GLY A 85 -25.16 9.71 -4.35
C GLY A 85 -25.51 9.54 -2.88
N GLU A 86 -24.55 9.13 -2.06
CA GLU A 86 -24.74 8.91 -0.62
C GLU A 86 -23.42 9.26 0.09
N LEU A 87 -23.40 10.40 0.78
CA LEU A 87 -22.21 11.05 1.38
C LEU A 87 -21.03 11.24 0.40
N SER A 88 -20.97 12.43 -0.19
CA SER A 88 -19.89 12.86 -1.06
C SER A 88 -18.52 12.71 -0.39
N VAL A 89 -17.47 12.45 -1.17
CA VAL A 89 -16.07 12.52 -0.67
C VAL A 89 -15.81 13.86 0.02
N ALA A 90 -16.49 14.93 -0.39
CA ALA A 90 -16.47 16.22 0.30
C ALA A 90 -17.09 16.15 1.70
N GLU A 91 -18.20 15.44 1.91
CA GLU A 91 -18.80 15.20 3.24
C GLU A 91 -17.99 14.20 4.08
N ILE A 92 -17.31 13.23 3.45
CA ILE A 92 -16.35 12.36 4.14
C ILE A 92 -15.12 13.17 4.55
N LEU A 93 -14.57 14.00 3.66
CA LEU A 93 -13.51 14.98 3.92
C LEU A 93 -13.94 16.08 4.89
N GLN A 94 -15.23 16.40 4.97
CA GLN A 94 -15.79 17.36 5.91
C GLN A 94 -16.03 16.72 7.27
N LYS A 95 -16.52 15.47 7.35
CA LYS A 95 -16.60 14.70 8.61
C LYS A 95 -15.23 14.33 9.12
N LEU A 96 -14.31 13.97 8.23
CA LEU A 96 -12.87 13.93 8.45
C LEU A 96 -12.38 15.28 8.92
N GLY A 97 -12.73 16.37 8.25
CA GLY A 97 -12.34 17.73 8.57
C GLY A 97 -12.85 18.19 9.93
N GLU A 98 -14.03 17.76 10.35
CA GLU A 98 -14.64 18.00 11.66
C GLU A 98 -13.97 17.13 12.73
N THR A 99 -13.66 15.88 12.41
CA THR A 99 -12.86 14.98 13.26
C THR A 99 -11.43 15.51 13.40
N VAL A 100 -10.85 16.01 12.31
CA VAL A 100 -9.54 16.67 12.20
C VAL A 100 -9.56 18.00 12.93
N LYS A 101 -10.64 18.77 12.93
CA LYS A 101 -10.79 19.98 13.76
C LYS A 101 -10.81 19.63 15.24
N LYS A 102 -11.52 18.57 15.63
CA LYS A 102 -11.53 18.05 17.01
C LYS A 102 -10.16 17.49 17.43
N VAL A 103 -9.42 16.85 16.52
CA VAL A 103 -8.08 16.29 16.74
C VAL A 103 -6.97 17.36 16.66
N ASN A 104 -7.14 18.41 15.86
CA ASN A 104 -6.25 19.58 15.83
C ASN A 104 -6.44 20.47 17.06
N GLN A 105 -7.64 20.53 17.64
CA GLN A 105 -7.84 21.10 18.99
C GLN A 105 -7.03 20.32 20.04
N ALA A 106 -6.74 19.04 19.80
CA ALA A 106 -5.84 18.21 20.59
C ALA A 106 -4.34 18.28 20.17
N LYS A 107 -3.94 19.25 19.32
CA LYS A 107 -2.57 19.47 18.80
C LYS A 107 -1.97 18.33 17.93
N SER A 108 -2.76 17.35 17.51
CA SER A 108 -2.32 16.27 16.62
C SER A 108 -2.59 16.62 15.15
N ARG A 109 -1.53 16.77 14.34
CA ARG A 109 -1.62 16.94 12.87
C ARG A 109 -1.95 15.59 12.23
N ILE A 110 -3.09 15.47 11.57
CA ILE A 110 -3.40 14.30 10.74
C ILE A 110 -2.70 14.47 9.39
N ASP A 111 -1.84 13.51 9.05
CA ASP A 111 -1.16 13.46 7.77
C ASP A 111 -2.03 12.74 6.73
N PHE A 112 -2.44 13.46 5.69
CA PHE A 112 -3.15 12.90 4.54
C PHE A 112 -2.19 12.54 3.40
N ILE A 113 -0.91 12.90 3.54
CA ILE A 113 0.13 12.49 2.60
C ILE A 113 0.28 10.99 2.75
N GLN A 114 0.18 10.29 1.62
CA GLN A 114 0.38 8.85 1.58
C GLN A 114 1.87 8.56 1.46
N HIS A 115 2.28 7.48 2.11
CA HIS A 115 3.66 7.05 2.16
C HIS A 115 3.76 5.57 1.78
N PHE A 116 4.99 5.16 1.47
CA PHE A 116 5.46 3.80 1.58
C PHE A 116 6.21 3.67 2.90
N ASP A 117 6.06 2.57 3.61
CA ASP A 117 6.96 2.25 4.73
C ASP A 117 8.01 1.24 4.30
N LEU A 118 9.26 1.51 4.66
CA LEU A 118 10.41 0.68 4.37
C LEU A 118 10.86 -0.05 5.64
N TYR A 119 11.02 -1.37 5.53
CA TYR A 119 11.69 -2.20 6.52
C TYR A 119 12.88 -2.91 5.87
N VAL A 120 13.96 -3.05 6.65
CA VAL A 120 15.14 -3.86 6.34
C VAL A 120 15.40 -4.80 7.50
N ASP A 121 15.47 -6.10 7.25
CA ASP A 121 15.59 -7.18 8.26
C ASP A 121 14.58 -7.03 9.40
N ASP A 122 13.32 -6.78 9.04
CA ASP A 122 12.18 -6.52 9.94
C ASP A 122 12.36 -5.31 10.89
N HIS A 123 13.36 -4.47 10.67
CA HIS A 123 13.50 -3.16 11.31
C HIS A 123 12.90 -2.05 10.46
N TYR A 124 12.03 -1.24 11.06
CA TYR A 124 11.49 -0.05 10.41
C TYR A 124 12.61 0.96 10.13
N LEU A 125 12.77 1.36 8.87
CA LEU A 125 13.83 2.27 8.44
C LEU A 125 13.30 3.66 8.09
N ASP A 126 12.29 3.75 7.21
CA ASP A 126 11.81 5.05 6.72
C ASP A 126 10.33 5.02 6.25
N SER A 127 9.75 6.21 6.07
CA SER A 127 8.45 6.46 5.46
C SER A 127 8.61 7.39 4.26
N VAL A 128 8.73 6.80 3.07
CA VAL A 128 8.98 7.53 1.83
C VAL A 128 7.66 8.06 1.26
N ARG A 129 7.60 9.36 0.97
CA ARG A 129 6.39 9.99 0.42
C ARG A 129 6.03 9.40 -0.95
N LEU A 130 4.74 9.12 -1.13
CA LEU A 130 4.20 8.73 -2.43
C LEU A 130 4.30 9.89 -3.43
N SER A 131 4.91 9.62 -4.58
CA SER A 131 4.92 10.45 -5.77
C SER A 131 4.68 9.59 -7.01
N GLU A 132 4.21 10.20 -8.09
CA GLU A 132 4.12 9.51 -9.39
C GLU A 132 5.50 9.46 -10.06
N GLY A 133 5.73 8.38 -10.82
CA GLY A 133 7.02 8.05 -11.41
C GLY A 133 7.93 7.33 -10.42
N THR A 134 9.23 7.69 -10.46
CA THR A 134 10.27 7.02 -9.69
C THR A 134 10.29 7.47 -8.23
N VAL A 135 10.23 6.49 -7.31
CA VAL A 135 10.40 6.63 -5.87
C VAL A 135 11.62 5.82 -5.46
N SER A 136 12.55 6.44 -4.72
CA SER A 136 13.81 5.80 -4.29
C SER A 136 13.82 5.50 -2.79
N PHE A 137 14.46 4.39 -2.43
CA PHE A 137 14.62 3.87 -1.08
C PHE A 137 16.10 3.57 -0.81
N CYS A 138 16.64 4.11 0.27
CA CYS A 138 17.98 3.78 0.77
C CYS A 138 17.85 2.68 1.83
N LEU A 139 18.61 1.59 1.69
CA LEU A 139 18.51 0.41 2.56
C LEU A 139 19.47 0.40 3.76
N ASP A 140 20.36 1.40 3.87
CA ASP A 140 21.48 1.42 4.84
C ASP A 140 22.29 0.10 4.83
N ASN A 141 22.67 -0.37 3.64
CA ASN A 141 23.43 -1.61 3.41
C ASN A 141 24.78 -1.33 2.72
N PRO A 142 25.71 -0.60 3.35
CA PRO A 142 26.97 -0.18 2.71
C PRO A 142 27.87 -1.35 2.32
N ASP A 143 27.82 -2.44 3.10
CA ASP A 143 28.65 -3.64 2.90
C ASP A 143 28.07 -4.62 1.89
N ARG A 144 26.88 -4.34 1.34
CA ARG A 144 26.20 -5.16 0.33
C ARG A 144 26.05 -6.62 0.75
N HIS A 145 25.71 -6.86 2.02
CA HIS A 145 25.31 -8.20 2.45
C HIS A 145 23.85 -8.46 2.05
N PRO A 146 23.42 -9.72 1.89
CA PRO A 146 22.01 -10.02 1.71
C PRO A 146 21.19 -9.49 2.88
N VAL A 147 20.13 -8.74 2.57
CA VAL A 147 19.13 -8.20 3.51
C VAL A 147 17.72 -8.49 3.01
N GLN A 148 16.77 -8.65 3.93
CA GLN A 148 15.36 -8.74 3.61
C GLN A 148 14.72 -7.35 3.60
N VAL A 149 14.11 -6.97 2.50
CA VAL A 149 13.44 -5.68 2.34
C VAL A 149 11.93 -5.90 2.29
N LYS A 150 11.17 -5.03 2.97
CA LYS A 150 9.71 -4.97 2.87
C LYS A 150 9.25 -3.54 2.66
N ILE A 151 8.48 -3.30 1.59
CA ILE A 151 7.92 -1.99 1.24
C ILE A 151 6.41 -2.07 1.32
N TYR A 152 5.80 -1.49 2.35
CA TYR A 152 4.35 -1.41 2.50
C TYR A 152 3.76 -0.29 1.66
N PHE A 153 2.61 -0.55 1.05
CA PHE A 153 1.94 0.38 0.16
C PHE A 153 1.00 1.36 0.90
N PRO A 154 0.75 2.55 0.29
CA PRO A 154 -0.27 3.50 0.71
C PRO A 154 -1.62 2.89 1.13
N LEU A 155 -2.24 3.49 2.15
CA LEU A 155 -3.48 2.99 2.74
C LEU A 155 -4.74 3.35 1.95
N TYR A 156 -4.81 4.54 1.37
CA TYR A 156 -6.07 5.09 0.81
C TYR A 156 -5.94 5.60 -0.62
N LYS A 157 -4.86 5.25 -1.33
CA LYS A 157 -4.70 5.61 -2.75
C LYS A 157 -4.49 4.35 -3.59
N PRO A 158 -5.32 4.11 -4.62
CA PRO A 158 -5.03 3.07 -5.59
C PRO A 158 -3.66 3.33 -6.23
N LEU A 159 -2.86 2.28 -6.33
CA LEU A 159 -1.47 2.33 -6.73
C LEU A 159 -1.18 1.20 -7.71
N SER A 160 -0.46 1.52 -8.79
CA SER A 160 0.03 0.54 -9.74
C SER A 160 1.55 0.68 -9.88
N ILE A 161 2.26 -0.44 -9.94
CA ILE A 161 3.72 -0.51 -10.01
C ILE A 161 4.14 -1.01 -11.39
N ARG A 162 4.98 -0.27 -12.08
CA ARG A 162 5.53 -0.68 -13.38
C ARG A 162 6.78 -1.54 -13.22
N SER A 163 7.67 -1.10 -12.34
CA SER A 163 8.93 -1.77 -12.12
C SER A 163 9.47 -1.56 -10.71
N LEU A 164 10.28 -2.52 -10.27
CA LEU A 164 11.15 -2.40 -9.11
C LEU A 164 12.57 -2.63 -9.60
N SER A 165 13.49 -1.73 -9.27
CA SER A 165 14.91 -1.91 -9.55
C SER A 165 15.74 -1.86 -8.29
N SER A 166 16.86 -2.58 -8.29
CA SER A 166 17.89 -2.48 -7.27
C SER A 166 19.27 -2.47 -7.93
N ASN A 167 20.23 -1.83 -7.28
CA ASN A 167 21.64 -1.91 -7.67
C ASN A 167 22.35 -3.19 -7.17
N GLY A 168 21.58 -4.14 -6.63
CA GLY A 168 21.97 -5.53 -6.37
C GLY A 168 21.07 -6.54 -7.09
N ASP A 169 21.18 -7.80 -6.69
CA ASP A 169 20.28 -8.89 -7.07
C ASP A 169 18.98 -8.83 -6.27
N ILE A 170 17.90 -9.39 -6.82
CA ILE A 170 16.60 -9.44 -6.14
C ILE A 170 16.09 -10.88 -6.16
N LYS A 171 15.78 -11.41 -4.99
CA LYS A 171 15.22 -12.77 -4.84
C LYS A 171 13.91 -12.73 -4.06
N PRO A 172 12.89 -13.48 -4.50
CA PRO A 172 11.63 -13.56 -3.76
C PRO A 172 11.83 -14.25 -2.41
N ILE A 173 11.21 -13.71 -1.36
CA ILE A 173 11.15 -14.38 -0.06
C ILE A 173 9.90 -15.25 -0.05
N ARG A 174 10.08 -16.57 0.10
CA ARG A 174 8.95 -17.48 0.33
C ARG A 174 8.51 -17.37 1.79
N GLN A 175 7.24 -17.07 2.01
CA GLN A 175 6.62 -17.12 3.34
C GLN A 175 5.41 -18.05 3.31
N GLU A 176 5.58 -19.26 3.84
CA GLU A 176 4.47 -20.17 4.14
C GLU A 176 3.93 -19.84 5.54
N LYS A 177 3.17 -18.74 5.63
CA LYS A 177 2.55 -18.29 6.87
C LYS A 177 1.04 -18.55 6.84
N PRO A 178 0.42 -18.83 8.00
CA PRO A 178 -1.04 -18.88 8.09
C PRO A 178 -1.65 -17.55 7.62
N LEU A 179 -2.84 -17.62 7.03
CA LEU A 179 -3.59 -16.45 6.59
C LEU A 179 -4.47 -15.91 7.72
N TYR A 180 -4.50 -14.60 7.88
CA TYR A 180 -5.37 -13.86 8.77
C TYR A 180 -6.20 -12.87 7.95
N TYR A 181 -7.52 -13.06 7.95
CA TYR A 181 -8.44 -12.18 7.23
C TYR A 181 -9.00 -11.10 8.15
N ALA A 182 -8.83 -9.84 7.76
CA ALA A 182 -9.34 -8.69 8.49
C ALA A 182 -10.43 -7.97 7.66
N PHE A 183 -11.69 -8.24 7.99
CA PHE A 183 -12.83 -7.52 7.39
C PHE A 183 -13.35 -6.46 8.35
N GLY A 184 -13.53 -5.25 7.84
CA GLY A 184 -14.09 -4.17 8.64
C GLY A 184 -14.24 -2.88 7.85
N ASP A 185 -14.17 -1.79 8.59
CA ASP A 185 -14.44 -0.45 8.10
C ASP A 185 -13.13 0.36 7.93
N SER A 186 -13.23 1.69 8.05
CA SER A 186 -12.09 2.59 7.97
C SER A 186 -10.97 2.24 8.96
N ILE A 187 -11.28 1.72 10.15
CA ILE A 187 -10.24 1.31 11.13
C ILE A 187 -9.41 0.16 10.55
N THR A 188 -10.07 -0.79 9.89
CA THR A 188 -9.41 -1.93 9.23
C THR A 188 -8.66 -1.51 7.97
N GLN A 189 -9.16 -0.50 7.25
CA GLN A 189 -8.41 0.17 6.19
C GLN A 189 -7.14 0.87 6.71
N GLY A 190 -7.04 1.11 8.03
CA GLY A 190 -5.92 1.75 8.67
C GLY A 190 -6.09 3.26 8.84
N PHE A 191 -7.32 3.79 8.82
CA PHE A 191 -7.59 5.21 9.01
C PHE A 191 -6.88 5.76 10.25
N VAL A 192 -6.27 6.95 10.11
CA VAL A 192 -5.51 7.64 11.16
C VAL A 192 -4.30 6.88 11.73
N ALA A 193 -3.87 5.75 11.13
CA ALA A 193 -2.66 5.03 11.55
C ALA A 193 -1.37 5.84 11.32
N GLY A 194 -1.42 6.90 10.51
CA GLY A 194 -0.29 7.78 10.19
C GLY A 194 0.69 7.16 9.18
N LYS A 195 0.96 5.86 9.26
CA LYS A 195 1.86 5.14 8.37
C LYS A 195 1.27 3.81 7.88
N PRO A 196 1.56 3.37 6.64
CA PRO A 196 1.07 2.12 6.07
C PRO A 196 1.15 0.89 6.97
N SER A 197 2.32 0.63 7.53
CA SER A 197 2.61 -0.55 8.34
C SER A 197 2.09 -0.43 9.77
N PHE A 198 1.61 0.75 10.19
CA PHE A 198 1.17 1.01 11.57
C PHE A 198 -0.35 0.77 11.74
N CYS A 199 -1.06 0.38 10.68
CA CYS A 199 -2.43 -0.08 10.83
C CYS A 199 -2.48 -1.36 11.70
N TYR A 200 -3.56 -1.52 12.47
CA TYR A 200 -3.63 -2.64 13.43
C TYR A 200 -3.53 -4.01 12.74
N VAL A 201 -4.02 -4.11 11.50
CA VAL A 201 -3.96 -5.33 10.69
C VAL A 201 -2.51 -5.75 10.44
N ALA A 202 -1.67 -4.83 9.98
CA ALA A 202 -0.26 -5.11 9.72
C ALA A 202 0.51 -5.40 11.02
N GLN A 203 0.26 -4.63 12.08
CA GLN A 203 0.90 -4.83 13.39
C GLN A 203 0.54 -6.18 14.02
N LEU A 204 -0.75 -6.54 14.01
CA LEU A 204 -1.20 -7.81 14.54
C LEU A 204 -0.65 -8.99 13.72
N ALA A 205 -0.59 -8.86 12.40
CA ALA A 205 0.00 -9.87 11.53
C ALA A 205 1.49 -10.10 11.82
N GLY A 206 2.24 -9.01 12.03
CA GLY A 206 3.62 -9.06 12.48
C GLY A 206 3.79 -9.77 13.83
N LEU A 207 2.98 -9.41 14.83
CA LEU A 207 3.02 -10.01 16.16
C LEU A 207 2.68 -11.51 16.17
N LEU A 208 1.74 -11.93 15.33
CA LEU A 208 1.31 -13.33 15.24
C LEU A 208 2.13 -14.16 14.25
N GLY A 209 3.01 -13.54 13.47
CA GLY A 209 3.78 -14.23 12.42
C GLY A 209 2.90 -14.77 11.28
N VAL A 210 1.82 -14.06 10.95
CA VAL A 210 0.84 -14.46 9.92
C VAL A 210 0.85 -13.49 8.73
N THR A 211 0.23 -13.89 7.62
CA THR A 211 0.00 -13.05 6.45
C THR A 211 -1.39 -12.43 6.55
N ALA A 212 -1.48 -11.09 6.53
CA ALA A 212 -2.76 -10.38 6.56
C ALA A 212 -3.38 -10.23 5.17
N LEU A 213 -4.68 -10.45 5.07
CA LEU A 213 -5.50 -10.22 3.88
C LEU A 213 -6.76 -9.42 4.21
#